data_AF-A0A223N2X9-F1
#
_entry.id   AF-A0A223N2X9-F1
#
_cell.length_a   1.000
_cell.length_b   1.000
_cell.length_c   1.000
_cell.angle_alpha   90.00
_cell.angle_beta   90.00
_cell.angle_gamma   90.00
#
_symmetry.space_group_name_H-M   'P 1'
#
loop_
_entity.id
_entity.type
_entity.pdbx_description
1 polymer ?
#
loop_
_entity_poly.entity_id
_entity_poly.type
_entity_poly.pdbx_seq_one_letter_code
_entity_poly.pdbx_strand_id
1 'polypeptide(L)'
;MKYKGLIYFAVAVVGLQLIYGVGVLELIPEHGDRGLFGDMFGGLTSLFSGLAFAGMIYAILLQSKELGLQREELALTRGELAASREEQRKSAKAQEELVEKQLMTAKIQGVSAIVQGRYQYASSYGIHAESKVQSAIQAEQHLIELINECSDTDLPIDEMKP
;
A
#
# COMPACT_ATOMS: atom_id res chain seq x y z
N MET A 1 -0.90 27.44 16.11
CA MET A 1 -0.37 27.50 17.49
C MET A 1 1.12 27.12 17.61
N LYS A 2 1.70 26.33 16.70
CA LYS A 2 3.08 25.84 16.80
C LYS A 2 4.19 26.90 16.72
N TYR A 3 3.96 28.03 16.04
CA TYR A 3 4.96 29.10 15.90
C TYR A 3 4.92 30.16 17.02
N LYS A 4 3.89 30.16 17.87
CA LYS A 4 3.75 31.17 18.93
C LYS A 4 4.90 31.09 19.95
N GLY A 5 5.32 29.87 20.32
CA GLY A 5 6.46 29.66 21.21
C GLY A 5 7.78 30.18 20.64
N LEU A 6 8.01 29.98 19.34
CA LEU A 6 9.20 30.51 18.65
C LEU A 6 9.20 32.04 18.63
N ILE A 7 8.04 32.66 18.39
CA ILE A 7 7.90 34.12 18.41
C ILE A 7 8.17 34.67 19.82
N TYR A 8 7.60 34.09 20.87
CA TYR A 8 7.86 34.53 22.24
C TYR A 8 9.34 34.41 22.61
N PHE A 9 9.99 33.31 22.19
CA PHE A 9 11.42 33.12 22.40
C PHE A 9 12.25 34.19 21.67
N ALA A 10 11.96 34.45 20.40
CA ALA A 10 12.65 35.49 19.63
C ALA A 10 12.49 36.88 20.25
N VAL A 11 11.27 37.24 20.67
CA VAL A 11 10.99 38.51 21.36
C VAL A 11 11.74 38.60 22.69
N ALA A 12 11.80 37.51 23.46
CA ALA A 12 12.56 37.47 24.71
C ALA A 12 14.06 37.68 24.50
N VAL A 13 14.65 37.07 23.46
CA VAL A 13 16.07 37.26 23.11
C VAL A 13 16.35 38.71 22.72
N VAL A 14 15.52 39.31 21.86
CA VAL A 14 15.68 40.72 21.46
C VAL A 14 15.51 41.65 22.67
N GLY A 15 14.52 41.38 23.52
CA GLY A 15 14.30 42.14 24.76
C GLY A 15 15.50 42.07 25.70
N LEU A 16 16.07 40.89 25.90
CA LEU A 16 17.29 40.69 26.70
C LEU A 16 18.47 41.48 26.12
N GLN A 17 18.61 41.51 24.79
CA GLN A 17 19.66 42.26 24.10
C GLN A 17 19.52 43.78 24.26
N LEU A 18 18.28 44.29 24.22
CA LEU A 18 17.99 45.69 24.49
C LEU A 18 18.27 46.05 25.95
N ILE A 19 17.86 45.21 26.91
CA ILE A 19 18.15 45.41 28.34
C ILE A 19 19.66 45.43 28.60
N TYR A 20 20.40 44.46 28.03
CA TYR A 20 21.85 44.43 28.11
C TYR A 20 22.49 45.69 27.52
N GLY A 21 22.04 46.10 26.32
CA GLY A 21 22.53 47.32 25.66
C GLY A 21 22.30 48.59 26.49
N VAL A 22 21.09 48.77 27.03
CA VAL A 22 20.76 49.91 27.91
C VAL A 22 21.61 49.87 29.18
N GLY A 23 21.76 48.68 29.81
CA GLY A 23 22.60 48.52 31.00
C GLY A 23 24.07 48.92 30.76
N VAL A 24 24.64 48.58 29.60
CA VAL A 24 26.00 49.01 29.22
C VAL A 24 26.08 50.53 29.00
N LEU A 25 25.06 51.14 28.41
CA LEU A 25 25.01 52.59 28.19
C LEU A 25 24.91 53.41 29.48
N GLU A 26 24.20 52.90 30.50
CA GLU A 26 24.06 53.56 31.81
C GLU A 26 25.25 53.30 32.75
N LEU A 27 25.81 52.09 32.74
CA LEU A 27 26.86 51.68 33.68
C LEU A 27 28.27 52.12 33.25
N ILE A 28 28.50 52.34 31.96
CA ILE A 28 29.80 52.78 31.41
C ILE A 28 29.59 54.14 30.70
N PRO A 29 29.71 55.28 31.40
CA PRO A 29 29.41 56.60 30.83
C PRO A 29 30.41 57.02 29.74
N GLU A 30 31.66 56.58 29.86
CA GLU A 30 32.73 56.99 28.96
C GLU A 30 32.72 56.17 27.67
N HIS A 31 32.62 56.84 26.53
CA HIS A 31 32.47 56.18 25.24
C HIS A 31 33.67 55.30 24.85
N GLY A 32 34.88 55.64 25.30
CA GLY A 32 36.10 54.88 25.03
C GLY A 32 36.10 53.49 25.67
N ASP A 33 35.59 53.37 26.89
CA ASP A 33 35.61 52.13 27.68
C ASP A 33 34.54 51.12 27.22
N ARG A 34 33.47 51.60 26.57
CA ARG A 34 32.42 50.75 25.98
C ARG A 34 32.97 49.85 24.87
N GLY A 35 33.89 50.38 24.07
CA GLY A 35 34.56 49.63 22.99
C GLY A 35 35.45 48.52 23.53
N LEU A 36 36.29 48.84 24.52
CA LEU A 36 37.14 47.84 25.19
C LEU A 36 36.33 46.73 25.85
N PHE A 37 35.21 47.07 26.50
CA PHE A 37 34.34 46.08 27.13
C PHE A 37 33.74 45.12 26.10
N GLY A 38 33.36 45.61 24.91
CA GLY A 38 32.91 44.76 23.80
C GLY A 38 34.02 43.86 23.23
N ASP A 39 35.23 44.40 23.10
CA ASP A 39 36.39 43.67 22.55
C ASP A 39 36.80 42.48 23.43
N MET A 40 36.57 42.53 24.74
CA MET A 40 36.81 41.41 25.65
C MET A 40 36.02 40.14 25.27
N PHE A 41 34.87 40.29 24.61
CA PHE A 41 34.03 39.18 24.16
C PHE A 41 34.22 38.85 22.67
N GLY A 42 35.04 39.61 21.92
CA GLY A 42 35.24 39.42 20.48
C GLY A 42 35.82 38.05 20.10
N GLY A 43 36.76 37.54 20.91
CA GLY A 43 37.33 36.20 20.73
C GLY A 43 36.29 35.09 20.95
N LEU A 44 35.42 35.26 21.94
CA LEU A 44 34.34 34.31 22.24
C LEU A 44 33.27 34.31 21.15
N THR A 45 32.86 35.48 20.67
CA THR A 45 31.91 35.64 19.54
C THR A 45 32.45 35.00 18.26
N SER A 46 33.74 35.17 17.99
CA SER A 46 34.39 34.59 16.82
C SER A 46 34.44 33.06 16.91
N LEU A 47 34.75 32.51 18.09
CA LEU A 47 34.75 31.07 18.34
C LEU A 47 33.35 30.46 18.16
N PHE A 48 32.32 31.07 18.76
CA PHE A 48 30.93 30.61 18.60
C PHE A 48 30.45 30.71 17.15
N SER A 49 30.83 31.75 16.41
CA SER A 49 30.49 31.89 14.99
C SER A 49 31.15 30.80 14.14
N GLY A 50 32.43 30.50 14.39
CA GLY A 50 33.13 29.40 13.72
C GLY A 50 32.52 28.04 14.03
N LEU A 51 32.17 27.78 15.30
CA LEU A 51 31.52 26.54 15.70
C LEU A 51 30.11 26.41 15.12
N ALA A 52 29.32 27.48 15.08
CA ALA A 52 28.00 27.50 14.46
C ALA A 52 28.09 27.22 12.96
N PHE A 53 29.08 27.80 12.28
CA PHE A 53 29.33 27.54 10.86
C PHE A 53 29.73 26.08 10.60
N ALA A 54 30.63 25.52 11.41
CA ALA A 54 30.99 24.10 11.34
C ALA A 54 29.78 23.18 11.61
N GLY A 55 28.96 23.53 12.61
CA GLY A 55 27.71 22.83 12.90
C GLY A 55 26.70 22.88 11.74
N MET A 56 26.59 24.02 11.06
CA MET A 56 25.76 24.17 9.87
C MET A 56 26.25 23.28 8.71
N ILE A 57 27.55 23.26 8.43
CA ILE A 57 28.14 22.38 7.41
C ILE A 57 27.86 20.91 7.75
N TYR A 58 28.08 20.52 9.01
CA TYR A 58 27.80 19.17 9.48
C TYR A 58 26.32 18.79 9.27
N ALA A 59 25.40 19.70 9.61
CA ALA A 59 23.97 19.50 9.38
C ALA A 59 23.64 19.32 7.89
N ILE A 60 24.24 20.12 6.99
CA ILE A 60 24.03 20.00 5.54
C ILE A 60 24.53 18.63 5.02
N LEU A 61 25.68 18.16 5.50
CA LEU A 61 26.20 16.84 5.14
C LEU A 61 25.28 15.72 5.61
N LEU A 62 24.76 15.83 6.84
CA LEU A 62 23.82 14.86 7.39
C LEU A 62 22.49 14.86 6.62
N GLN A 63 21.92 16.04 6.35
CA GLN A 63 20.70 16.19 5.55
C GLN A 63 20.88 15.62 4.14
N SER A 64 22.05 15.80 3.53
CA SER A 64 22.36 15.24 2.20
C SER A 64 22.39 13.71 2.22
N LYS A 65 22.97 13.11 3.27
CA LYS A 65 22.97 11.65 3.45
C LYS A 65 21.56 11.11 3.64
N GLU A 66 20.75 11.78 4.46
CA GLU A 66 19.37 11.38 4.74
C GLU A 66 18.49 11.44 3.47
N LEU A 67 18.65 12.48 2.65
CA LEU A 67 18.01 12.56 1.33
C LEU A 67 18.43 11.42 0.39
N GLY A 68 19.70 11.00 0.46
CA GLY A 68 20.19 9.84 -0.29
C GLY A 68 19.48 8.55 0.12
N LEU A 69 19.44 8.26 1.42
CA LEU A 69 18.76 7.07 1.95
C LEU A 69 17.26 7.09 1.66
N GLN A 70 16.60 8.24 1.78
CA GLN A 70 15.18 8.37 1.47
C GLN A 70 14.88 8.07 -0.02
N ARG A 71 15.79 8.43 -0.94
CA ARG A 71 15.64 8.08 -2.37
C ARG A 71 15.80 6.58 -2.61
N GLU A 72 16.73 5.95 -1.91
CA GLU A 72 16.94 4.50 -1.98
C GLU A 72 15.70 3.73 -1.49
N GLU A 73 15.16 4.13 -0.34
CA GLU A 73 13.93 3.55 0.20
C GLU A 73 12.75 3.73 -0.76
N LEU A 74 12.57 4.92 -1.34
CA LEU A 74 11.54 5.15 -2.37
C LEU A 74 11.72 4.27 -3.61
N ALA A 75 12.96 3.99 -4.01
CA ALA A 75 13.24 3.11 -5.14
C ALA A 75 12.84 1.65 -4.81
N LEU A 76 13.18 1.17 -3.62
CA LEU A 76 12.80 -0.16 -3.13
C LEU A 76 11.27 -0.29 -3.02
N THR A 77 10.60 0.66 -2.39
CA THR A 77 9.12 0.68 -2.26
C THR A 77 8.44 0.65 -3.62
N ARG A 78 8.96 1.38 -4.61
CA ARG A 78 8.42 1.35 -5.98
C ARG A 78 8.58 -0.03 -6.62
N GLY A 79 9.71 -0.71 -6.38
CA GLY A 79 9.94 -2.07 -6.84
C GLY A 79 8.93 -3.06 -6.24
N GLU A 80 8.75 -3.01 -4.92
CA GLU A 80 7.77 -3.86 -4.22
C GLU A 80 6.34 -3.61 -4.68
N LEU A 81 5.95 -2.34 -4.87
CA LEU A 81 4.64 -1.98 -5.41
C LEU A 81 4.44 -2.50 -6.84
N ALA A 82 5.48 -2.47 -7.69
CA ALA A 82 5.41 -3.02 -9.03
C ALA A 82 5.21 -4.55 -9.00
N ALA A 83 5.95 -5.26 -8.14
CA ALA A 83 5.78 -6.70 -7.93
C ALA A 83 4.38 -7.04 -7.42
N SER A 84 3.89 -6.33 -6.39
CA SER A 84 2.56 -6.52 -5.83
C SER A 84 1.44 -6.27 -6.85
N ARG A 85 1.60 -5.25 -7.71
CA ARG A 85 0.65 -5.00 -8.82
C ARG A 85 0.60 -6.15 -9.82
N GLU A 86 1.74 -6.76 -10.13
CA GLU A 86 1.77 -7.91 -11.04
C GLU A 86 1.11 -9.14 -10.42
N GLU A 87 1.31 -9.40 -9.13
CA GLU A 87 0.60 -10.46 -8.42
C GLU A 87 -0.90 -10.21 -8.37
N GLN A 88 -1.33 -8.98 -8.04
CA GLN A 88 -2.74 -8.60 -8.06
C GLN A 88 -3.35 -8.77 -9.46
N ARG A 89 -2.62 -8.44 -10.52
CA ARG A 89 -3.08 -8.64 -11.91
C ARG A 89 -3.27 -10.13 -12.22
N LYS A 90 -2.36 -10.99 -11.75
CA LYS A 90 -2.51 -12.46 -11.90
C LYS A 90 -3.73 -12.97 -11.12
N SER A 91 -3.92 -12.52 -9.88
CA SER A 91 -5.10 -12.87 -9.07
C SER A 91 -6.40 -12.38 -9.69
N ALA A 92 -6.42 -11.17 -10.27
CA ALA A 92 -7.57 -10.62 -10.97
C ALA A 92 -7.95 -11.47 -12.19
N LYS A 93 -6.95 -11.87 -13.01
CA LYS A 93 -7.19 -12.79 -14.14
C LYS A 93 -7.72 -14.16 -13.68
N ALA A 94 -7.16 -14.71 -12.61
CA ALA A 94 -7.65 -15.97 -12.04
C ALA A 94 -9.09 -15.82 -11.50
N GLN A 95 -9.43 -14.66 -10.94
CA GLN A 95 -10.81 -14.36 -10.52
C GLN A 95 -11.77 -14.22 -11.70
N GLU A 96 -11.36 -13.60 -12.81
CA GLU A 96 -12.17 -13.56 -14.03
C GLU A 96 -12.49 -14.99 -14.52
N GLU A 97 -11.48 -15.86 -14.54
CA GLU A 97 -11.68 -17.27 -14.90
C GLU A 97 -12.60 -18.01 -13.91
N LEU A 98 -12.48 -17.71 -12.60
CA LEU A 98 -13.39 -18.25 -11.58
C LEU A 98 -14.83 -17.78 -11.79
N VAL A 99 -15.05 -16.52 -12.19
CA VAL A 99 -16.39 -15.99 -12.48
C VAL A 99 -17.00 -16.69 -13.68
N GLU A 100 -16.22 -16.97 -14.73
CA GLU A 100 -16.69 -17.74 -15.88
C GLU A 100 -17.11 -19.17 -15.49
N LYS A 101 -16.29 -19.85 -14.67
CA LYS A 101 -16.63 -21.17 -14.12
C LYS A 101 -17.90 -21.12 -13.27
N GLN A 102 -18.06 -20.09 -12.43
CA GLN A 102 -19.28 -19.87 -11.65
C GLN A 102 -20.51 -19.66 -12.54
N LEU A 103 -20.36 -18.97 -13.66
CA LEU A 103 -21.46 -18.74 -14.60
C LEU A 103 -21.92 -20.05 -15.27
N MET A 104 -20.99 -20.93 -15.62
CA MET A 104 -21.32 -22.29 -16.08
C MET A 104 -22.07 -23.08 -15.00
N THR A 105 -21.59 -23.05 -13.76
CA THR A 105 -22.29 -23.69 -12.63
C THR A 105 -23.70 -23.14 -12.44
N ALA A 106 -23.90 -21.81 -12.54
CA ALA A 106 -25.21 -21.19 -12.43
C ALA A 106 -26.16 -21.61 -13.56
N LYS A 107 -25.65 -21.73 -14.80
CA LYS A 107 -26.42 -22.27 -15.93
C LYS A 107 -26.86 -23.71 -15.67
N ILE A 108 -25.95 -24.58 -15.21
CA ILE A 108 -26.25 -25.98 -14.86
C ILE A 108 -27.34 -26.04 -13.78
N GLN A 109 -27.22 -25.21 -12.75
CA GLN A 109 -28.24 -25.12 -11.69
C GLN A 109 -29.60 -24.67 -12.25
N GLY A 110 -29.63 -23.68 -13.15
CA GLY A 110 -30.85 -23.24 -13.81
C GLY A 110 -31.51 -24.34 -14.65
N VAL A 111 -30.74 -25.09 -15.43
CA VAL A 111 -31.25 -26.24 -16.20
C VAL A 111 -31.77 -27.33 -15.28
N SER A 112 -31.03 -27.67 -14.22
CA SER A 112 -31.46 -28.65 -13.21
C SER A 112 -32.79 -28.25 -12.57
N ALA A 113 -32.98 -26.98 -12.23
CA ALA A 113 -34.23 -26.47 -11.69
C ALA A 113 -35.41 -26.63 -12.66
N ILE A 114 -35.21 -26.35 -13.96
CA ILE A 114 -36.26 -26.54 -14.98
C ILE A 114 -36.61 -28.03 -15.11
N VAL A 115 -35.61 -28.90 -15.19
CA VAL A 115 -35.79 -30.35 -15.33
C VAL A 115 -36.54 -30.90 -14.11
N GLN A 116 -36.11 -30.56 -12.89
CA GLN A 116 -36.79 -30.93 -11.66
C GLN A 116 -38.24 -30.44 -11.62
N GLY A 117 -38.49 -29.19 -12.01
CA GLY A 117 -39.86 -28.66 -12.11
C GLY A 117 -40.75 -29.46 -13.06
N ARG A 118 -40.20 -29.92 -14.19
CA ARG A 118 -40.92 -30.80 -15.13
C ARG A 118 -41.15 -32.19 -14.57
N TYR A 119 -40.19 -32.78 -13.87
CA TYR A 119 -40.36 -34.07 -13.20
C TYR A 119 -41.43 -34.00 -12.09
N GLN A 120 -41.42 -32.93 -11.29
CA GLN A 120 -42.42 -32.66 -10.26
C GLN A 120 -43.82 -32.53 -10.86
N TYR A 121 -43.93 -31.85 -12.00
CA TYR A 121 -45.20 -31.73 -12.73
C TYR A 121 -45.65 -33.07 -13.32
N ALA A 122 -44.73 -33.85 -13.88
CA ALA A 122 -45.02 -35.16 -14.43
C ALA A 122 -45.48 -36.15 -13.35
N SER A 123 -44.86 -36.17 -12.17
CA SER A 123 -45.27 -37.05 -11.06
C SER A 123 -46.65 -36.68 -10.48
N SER A 124 -47.08 -35.43 -10.65
CA SER A 124 -48.43 -34.99 -10.26
C SER A 124 -49.55 -35.50 -11.21
N TYR A 125 -49.20 -35.93 -12.43
CA TYR A 125 -50.09 -36.62 -13.37
C TYR A 125 -49.89 -38.14 -13.28
N GLY A 126 -50.75 -38.83 -12.53
CA GLY A 126 -50.63 -40.27 -12.23
C GLY A 126 -50.52 -41.23 -13.43
N ILE A 127 -49.91 -42.39 -13.16
CA ILE A 127 -49.82 -43.68 -13.90
C ILE A 127 -49.26 -43.66 -15.35
N HIS A 128 -49.47 -42.62 -16.15
CA HIS A 128 -48.89 -42.54 -17.51
C HIS A 128 -47.58 -41.74 -17.61
N ALA A 129 -47.20 -41.00 -16.55
CA ALA A 129 -45.95 -40.26 -16.49
C ALA A 129 -44.78 -41.09 -15.94
N GLU A 130 -45.03 -42.07 -15.06
CA GLU A 130 -43.99 -42.92 -14.44
C GLU A 130 -43.12 -43.60 -15.50
N SER A 131 -43.70 -44.16 -16.59
CA SER A 131 -42.89 -44.84 -17.61
C SER A 131 -41.97 -43.88 -18.39
N LYS A 132 -42.41 -42.63 -18.61
CA LYS A 132 -41.60 -41.61 -19.29
C LYS A 132 -40.53 -41.03 -18.37
N VAL A 133 -40.86 -40.84 -17.09
CA VAL A 133 -39.94 -40.44 -16.04
C VAL A 133 -38.85 -41.49 -15.84
N GLN A 134 -39.22 -42.78 -15.77
CA GLN A 134 -38.25 -43.90 -15.71
C GLN A 134 -37.32 -43.90 -16.91
N SER A 135 -37.85 -43.69 -18.12
CA SER A 135 -37.02 -43.67 -19.34
C SER A 135 -36.04 -42.49 -19.39
N ALA A 136 -36.44 -41.34 -18.85
CA ALA A 136 -35.59 -40.14 -18.80
C ALA A 136 -34.49 -40.27 -17.73
N ILE A 137 -34.82 -40.86 -16.57
CA ILE A 137 -33.84 -41.18 -15.52
C ILE A 137 -32.84 -42.24 -16.01
N GLN A 138 -33.30 -43.25 -16.76
CA GLN A 138 -32.40 -44.24 -17.38
C GLN A 138 -31.47 -43.61 -18.44
N ALA A 139 -31.99 -42.68 -19.24
CA ALA A 139 -31.18 -41.97 -20.24
C ALA A 139 -30.12 -41.06 -19.57
N GLU A 140 -30.46 -40.37 -18.47
CA GLU A 140 -29.48 -39.59 -17.69
C GLU A 140 -28.41 -40.48 -17.06
N GLN A 141 -28.77 -41.64 -16.50
CA GLN A 141 -27.79 -42.58 -15.95
C GLN A 141 -26.86 -43.13 -17.03
N HIS A 142 -27.39 -43.46 -18.22
CA HIS A 142 -26.57 -43.97 -19.32
C HIS A 142 -25.63 -42.91 -19.90
N LEU A 143 -26.04 -41.64 -19.93
CA LEU A 143 -25.15 -40.54 -20.31
C LEU A 143 -24.02 -40.31 -19.30
N ILE A 144 -24.29 -40.45 -18.00
CA ILE A 144 -23.27 -40.38 -16.95
C ILE A 144 -22.27 -41.54 -17.10
N GLU A 145 -22.76 -42.73 -17.44
CA GLU A 145 -21.93 -43.91 -17.69
C GLU A 145 -21.03 -43.72 -18.93
N LEU A 146 -21.57 -43.19 -20.03
CA LEU A 146 -20.80 -42.84 -21.23
C LEU A 146 -19.78 -41.73 -20.98
N ILE A 147 -20.11 -40.74 -20.14
CA ILE A 147 -19.17 -39.68 -19.74
C ILE A 147 -18.04 -40.26 -18.89
N ASN A 148 -18.33 -41.19 -17.98
CA ASN A 148 -17.32 -41.90 -17.21
C ASN A 148 -16.48 -42.84 -18.08
N GLU A 149 -17.06 -43.54 -19.06
CA GLU A 149 -16.33 -44.39 -20.01
C GLU A 149 -15.44 -43.56 -20.97
N CYS A 150 -15.90 -42.38 -21.39
CA CYS A 150 -15.07 -41.39 -22.07
C CYS A 150 -14.06 -40.69 -21.14
N SER A 151 -14.22 -40.76 -19.82
CA SER A 151 -13.29 -40.21 -18.83
C SER A 151 -12.25 -41.22 -18.34
N ASP A 152 -12.56 -42.53 -18.39
CA ASP A 152 -11.66 -43.65 -18.05
C ASP A 152 -10.85 -44.13 -19.26
N THR A 153 -11.13 -43.62 -20.47
CA THR A 153 -10.18 -43.69 -21.57
C THR A 153 -9.06 -42.70 -21.29
N ASP A 154 -8.09 -43.15 -20.48
CA ASP A 154 -6.71 -42.67 -20.51
C ASP A 154 -6.30 -42.56 -21.98
N LEU A 155 -6.37 -41.34 -22.53
CA LEU A 155 -5.60 -41.00 -23.71
C LEU A 155 -4.15 -41.34 -23.36
N PRO A 156 -3.50 -42.28 -24.08
CA PRO A 156 -2.09 -42.53 -23.85
C PRO A 156 -1.36 -41.21 -24.13
N ILE A 157 -0.83 -40.60 -23.07
CA ILE A 157 0.06 -39.45 -23.15
C ILE A 157 1.45 -39.94 -23.62
N ASP A 158 1.48 -40.74 -24.69
CA ASP A 158 2.70 -41.32 -25.26
C ASP A 158 2.73 -41.32 -26.80
N GLU A 159 1.71 -40.79 -27.47
CA GLU A 159 1.74 -40.60 -28.94
C GLU A 159 1.62 -39.13 -29.39
N MET A 160 2.01 -38.19 -28.53
CA MET A 160 2.18 -36.79 -28.93
C MET A 160 3.57 -36.24 -28.60
N LYS A 161 4.60 -36.97 -29.06
CA LYS A 161 5.86 -36.41 -29.60
C LYS A 161 6.66 -37.53 -30.29
N PRO A 162 7.56 -37.23 -31.25
CA PRO A 162 8.15 -35.93 -31.59
C PRO A 162 7.35 -35.06 -32.57
#